data_AF-A0A947FNS1-F1
#
_entry.id   AF-A0A947FNS1-F1
#
_cell.length_a   1.000
_cell.length_b   1.000
_cell.length_c   1.000
_cell.angle_alpha   90.00
_cell.angle_beta   90.00
_cell.angle_gamma   90.00
#
_symmetry.space_group_name_H-M   'P 1'
#
loop_
_entity.id
_entity.type
_entity.pdbx_description
1 polymer ?
#
loop_
_entity_poly.entity_id
_entity_poly.type
_entity_poly.pdbx_seq_one_letter_code
_entity_poly.pdbx_strand_id
1 'polypeptide(L)'
;MSKSTRTYWNVLEKESAKEWEAVDGTDGKIEQLTVAIDEETGDYTRLTRFQPGADTAEFGSKFHDYPEEIYVISGSLYDEVFDMWLEAGHYCSRPPGEVHGPFRSVDGCLVLE
;
A
#
# COMPACT_ATOMS: atom_id res chain seq x y z
N MET A 1 22.52 -8.42 -6.47
CA MET A 1 21.53 -7.72 -7.33
C MET A 1 20.56 -7.09 -6.37
N SER A 2 20.30 -5.79 -6.47
CA SER A 2 19.64 -5.02 -5.41
C SER A 2 18.15 -5.27 -5.26
N LYS A 3 17.40 -5.77 -6.25
CA LYS A 3 16.02 -6.27 -6.10
C LYS A 3 15.73 -7.35 -7.14
N SER A 4 14.71 -8.17 -6.92
CA SER A 4 14.12 -9.07 -7.92
C SER A 4 13.59 -8.29 -9.12
N THR A 5 13.61 -8.89 -10.32
CA THR A 5 13.20 -8.20 -11.56
C THR A 5 12.17 -9.00 -12.34
N ARG A 6 11.21 -8.28 -12.95
CA ARG A 6 10.24 -8.80 -13.91
C ARG A 6 9.95 -7.74 -14.97
N THR A 7 9.89 -8.14 -16.24
CA THR A 7 9.74 -7.20 -17.36
C THR A 7 8.31 -7.16 -17.88
N TYR A 8 7.81 -5.95 -18.15
CA TYR A 8 6.55 -5.68 -18.87
C TYR A 8 5.32 -6.44 -18.32
N TRP A 9 5.09 -6.33 -17.01
CA TRP A 9 4.01 -7.02 -16.33
C TRP A 9 2.89 -6.05 -15.94
N ASN A 10 1.67 -6.32 -16.40
CA ASN A 10 0.48 -5.64 -15.93
C ASN A 10 -0.12 -6.39 -14.73
N VAL A 11 0.17 -5.88 -13.54
CA VAL A 11 -0.30 -6.38 -12.24
C VAL A 11 -1.82 -6.34 -12.07
N LEU A 12 -2.54 -5.60 -12.92
CA LEU A 12 -3.99 -5.44 -12.87
C LEU A 12 -4.73 -6.37 -13.86
N GLU A 13 -4.02 -7.10 -14.72
CA GLU A 13 -4.65 -8.11 -15.57
C GLU A 13 -5.28 -9.23 -14.75
N LYS A 14 -6.34 -9.83 -15.28
CA LYS A 14 -7.08 -10.91 -14.60
C LYS A 14 -6.18 -12.10 -14.24
N GLU A 15 -5.21 -12.42 -15.08
CA GLU A 15 -4.25 -13.51 -14.88
C GLU A 15 -3.32 -13.27 -13.68
N SER A 16 -3.08 -12.00 -13.34
CA SER A 16 -2.26 -11.56 -12.20
C SER A 16 -3.04 -11.61 -10.88
N ALA A 17 -4.36 -11.78 -10.90
CA ALA A 17 -5.21 -11.74 -9.69
C ALA A 17 -4.79 -12.76 -8.61
N LYS A 18 -4.25 -13.92 -9.01
CA LYS A 18 -3.75 -14.95 -8.10
C LYS A 18 -2.45 -14.60 -7.38
N GLU A 19 -1.75 -13.55 -7.82
CA GLU A 19 -0.50 -13.09 -7.23
C GLU A 19 -0.78 -12.09 -6.08
N TRP A 20 -1.97 -11.51 -6.04
CA TRP A 20 -2.41 -10.64 -4.95
C TRP A 20 -2.76 -11.48 -3.71
N GLU A 21 -2.26 -11.05 -2.57
CA GLU A 21 -2.45 -11.73 -1.29
C GLU A 21 -3.29 -10.84 -0.38
N ALA A 22 -4.33 -11.40 0.26
CA ALA A 22 -5.07 -10.69 1.28
C ALA A 22 -4.16 -10.44 2.50
N VAL A 23 -4.22 -9.23 3.05
CA VAL A 23 -3.50 -8.90 4.28
C VAL A 23 -4.23 -9.54 5.47
N ASP A 24 -3.49 -10.29 6.28
CA ASP A 24 -4.03 -11.00 7.44
C ASP A 24 -4.78 -10.07 8.39
N GLY A 25 -5.91 -10.55 8.90
CA GLY A 25 -6.77 -9.81 9.82
C GLY A 25 -7.70 -8.80 9.15
N THR A 26 -7.58 -8.53 7.84
CA THR A 26 -8.39 -7.50 7.16
C THR A 26 -9.68 -8.02 6.54
N ASP A 27 -10.01 -9.31 6.70
CA ASP A 27 -11.16 -9.96 6.05
C ASP A 27 -11.23 -9.73 4.53
N GLY A 28 -10.05 -9.71 3.88
CA GLY A 28 -9.91 -9.47 2.44
C GLY A 28 -10.18 -8.02 2.01
N LYS A 29 -10.31 -7.07 2.95
CA LYS A 29 -10.49 -5.65 2.65
C LYS A 29 -9.22 -4.98 2.17
N ILE A 30 -8.05 -5.56 2.45
CA ILE A 30 -6.77 -5.08 1.96
C ILE A 30 -6.06 -6.24 1.30
N GLU A 31 -5.55 -6.01 0.10
CA GLU A 31 -4.70 -6.94 -0.63
C GLU A 31 -3.36 -6.28 -0.92
N GLN A 32 -2.31 -7.09 -1.06
CA GLN A 32 -0.97 -6.64 -1.36
C GLN A 32 -0.33 -7.47 -2.47
N LEU A 33 0.63 -6.86 -3.15
CA LEU A 33 1.46 -7.51 -4.16
C LEU A 33 2.87 -6.92 -4.12
N THR A 34 3.84 -7.68 -3.64
CA THR A 34 5.26 -7.28 -3.72
C THR A 34 5.76 -7.48 -5.16
N VAL A 35 6.12 -6.38 -5.83
CA VAL A 35 6.54 -6.40 -7.25
C VAL A 35 8.06 -6.48 -7.41
N ALA A 36 8.81 -6.08 -6.40
CA ALA A 36 10.26 -6.21 -6.34
C ALA A 36 10.72 -6.33 -4.88
N ILE A 37 11.73 -7.15 -4.60
CA ILE A 37 12.30 -7.30 -3.26
C ILE A 37 13.81 -7.56 -3.30
N ASP A 38 14.54 -6.93 -2.38
CA ASP A 38 15.90 -7.29 -2.00
C ASP A 38 15.86 -8.26 -0.82
N GLU A 39 16.20 -9.53 -1.04
CA GLU A 39 16.20 -10.53 0.02
C GLU A 39 17.32 -10.30 1.06
N GLU A 40 18.34 -9.49 0.74
CA GLU A 40 19.44 -9.21 1.67
C GLU A 40 19.09 -8.07 2.63
N THR A 41 18.49 -6.99 2.11
CA THR A 41 18.18 -5.79 2.90
C THR A 41 16.73 -5.73 3.37
N GLY A 42 15.83 -6.47 2.74
CA GLY A 42 14.38 -6.39 2.97
C GLY A 42 13.70 -5.22 2.25
N ASP A 43 14.45 -4.40 1.52
CA ASP A 43 13.88 -3.30 0.72
C ASP A 43 12.97 -3.86 -0.38
N TYR A 44 11.77 -3.32 -0.51
CA TYR A 44 10.78 -3.83 -1.46
C TYR A 44 10.09 -2.69 -2.22
N THR A 45 9.32 -3.06 -3.23
CA THR A 45 8.30 -2.22 -3.83
C THR A 45 7.04 -3.06 -3.88
N ARG A 46 5.93 -2.51 -3.40
CA ARG A 46 4.67 -3.21 -3.23
C ARG A 46 3.52 -2.34 -3.73
N LEU A 47 2.48 -3.01 -4.19
CA LEU A 47 1.19 -2.39 -4.38
C LEU A 47 0.26 -2.83 -3.25
N THR A 48 -0.40 -1.87 -2.64
CA THR A 48 -1.42 -2.11 -1.61
C THR A 48 -2.76 -1.66 -2.17
N ARG A 49 -3.75 -2.56 -2.16
CA ARG A 49 -5.10 -2.31 -2.64
C ARG A 49 -6.09 -2.36 -1.49
N PHE A 50 -6.75 -1.24 -1.24
CA PHE A 50 -7.86 -1.12 -0.32
C PHE A 50 -9.16 -1.33 -1.10
N GLN A 51 -9.97 -2.29 -0.66
CA GLN A 51 -11.30 -2.52 -1.20
C GLN A 51 -12.26 -1.40 -0.74
N PRO A 52 -13.38 -1.17 -1.45
CA PRO A 52 -14.42 -0.25 -0.98
C PRO A 52 -14.88 -0.56 0.45
N GLY A 53 -14.94 0.48 1.28
CA GLY A 53 -15.25 0.42 2.69
C GLY A 53 -14.15 -0.20 3.56
N ALA A 54 -12.90 -0.31 3.09
CA ALA A 54 -11.78 -0.69 3.94
C ALA A 54 -11.56 0.38 5.02
N ASP A 55 -11.43 -0.06 6.27
CA ASP A 55 -11.16 0.77 7.44
C ASP A 55 -10.14 0.04 8.32
N THR A 56 -9.02 0.70 8.63
CA THR A 56 -7.95 0.13 9.45
C THR A 56 -7.98 0.59 10.90
N ALA A 57 -9.07 1.22 11.36
CA ALA A 57 -9.19 1.76 12.72
C ALA A 57 -8.86 0.72 13.81
N GLU A 58 -9.27 -0.54 13.63
CA GLU A 58 -8.97 -1.62 14.58
C GLU A 58 -7.47 -1.93 14.71
N PHE A 59 -6.66 -1.59 13.70
CA PHE A 59 -5.21 -1.79 13.71
C PHE A 59 -4.43 -0.59 14.25
N GLY A 60 -5.10 0.54 14.49
CA GLY A 60 -4.49 1.80 14.90
C GLY A 60 -3.55 2.41 13.85
N SER A 61 -2.92 3.53 14.20
CA SER A 61 -1.87 4.16 13.39
C SER A 61 -0.63 3.28 13.31
N LYS A 62 0.15 3.46 12.24
CA LYS A 62 1.42 2.77 12.00
C LYS A 62 2.57 3.77 11.89
N PHE A 63 3.78 3.26 12.02
CA PHE A 63 5.03 3.94 11.69
C PHE A 63 6.08 2.87 11.33
N HIS A 64 7.11 3.28 10.61
CA HIS A 64 8.24 2.43 10.23
C HIS A 64 9.55 3.02 10.75
N ASP A 65 10.55 2.18 11.01
CA ASP A 65 11.91 2.60 11.36
C ASP A 65 12.80 2.83 10.12
N TYR A 66 12.20 2.72 8.93
CA TYR A 66 12.77 3.03 7.62
C TYR A 66 11.95 4.10 6.90
N PRO A 67 12.52 4.82 5.91
CA PRO A 67 11.75 5.74 5.09
C PRO A 67 10.77 4.97 4.19
N GLU A 68 9.55 5.47 4.05
CA GLU A 68 8.54 4.94 3.14
C GLU A 68 8.18 6.02 2.12
N GLU A 69 8.03 5.64 0.86
CA GLU A 69 7.51 6.53 -0.18
C GLU A 69 6.24 5.91 -0.74
N ILE A 70 5.15 6.67 -0.79
CA ILE A 70 3.91 6.20 -1.42
C ILE A 70 3.49 7.06 -2.59
N TYR A 71 2.80 6.45 -3.55
CA TYR A 71 2.08 7.13 -4.62
C TYR A 71 0.68 6.54 -4.77
N VAL A 72 -0.36 7.38 -4.68
CA VAL A 72 -1.73 6.94 -4.89
C VAL A 72 -2.00 6.87 -6.39
N ILE A 73 -2.20 5.66 -6.90
CA ILE A 73 -2.44 5.39 -8.32
C ILE A 73 -3.89 5.69 -8.71
N SER A 74 -4.85 5.24 -7.88
CA SER A 74 -6.28 5.40 -8.13
C SER A 74 -7.08 5.35 -6.84
N GLY A 75 -8.26 5.98 -6.85
CA GLY A 75 -9.14 6.02 -5.69
C GLY A 75 -8.66 7.00 -4.62
N SER A 76 -9.02 6.76 -3.37
CA SER A 76 -8.65 7.63 -2.26
C SER A 76 -8.53 6.91 -0.92
N LEU A 77 -7.67 7.45 -0.06
CA LEU A 77 -7.38 6.97 1.28
C LEU A 77 -7.40 8.16 2.25
N TYR A 78 -8.27 8.14 3.25
CA TYR A 78 -8.25 9.12 4.32
C TYR A 78 -7.23 8.70 5.37
N ASP A 79 -6.29 9.59 5.66
CA ASP A 79 -5.31 9.42 6.74
C ASP A 79 -5.78 10.19 7.97
N GLU A 80 -6.12 9.48 9.05
CA GLU A 80 -6.67 10.08 10.26
C GLU A 80 -5.65 10.93 11.03
N VAL A 81 -4.35 10.62 10.97
CA VAL A 81 -3.32 11.41 11.66
C VAL A 81 -3.13 12.78 11.01
N PHE A 82 -3.24 12.84 9.69
CA PHE A 82 -3.11 14.08 8.93
C PHE A 82 -4.45 14.78 8.66
N ASP A 83 -5.57 14.16 9.03
CA ASP A 83 -6.94 14.65 8.79
C ASP A 83 -7.16 15.06 7.32
N MET A 84 -6.75 14.20 6.38
CA MET A 84 -6.86 14.51 4.96
C MET A 84 -7.08 13.29 4.07
N TRP A 85 -7.69 13.54 2.91
CA TRP A 85 -7.80 12.56 1.83
C TRP A 85 -6.56 12.60 0.95
N LEU A 86 -5.90 11.45 0.83
CA LEU A 86 -4.92 11.15 -0.21
C LEU A 86 -5.66 10.59 -1.42
N GLU A 87 -5.65 11.33 -2.51
CA GLU A 87 -6.29 10.99 -3.78
C GLU A 87 -5.26 10.63 -4.86
N ALA A 88 -5.71 10.02 -5.96
CA ALA A 88 -4.86 9.72 -7.11
C ALA A 88 -3.95 10.90 -7.50
N GLY A 89 -2.65 10.65 -7.59
CA GLY A 89 -1.63 11.66 -7.85
C GLY A 89 -0.91 12.21 -6.61
N HIS A 90 -1.40 11.95 -5.40
CA HIS A 90 -0.65 12.26 -4.19
C HIS A 90 0.58 11.36 -4.08
N TYR A 91 1.69 12.01 -3.71
CA TYR A 91 2.94 11.38 -3.31
C TYR A 91 3.25 11.78 -1.88
N CYS A 92 3.76 10.85 -1.09
CA CYS A 92 4.30 11.14 0.24
C CYS A 92 5.67 10.49 0.39
N SER A 93 6.61 11.22 1.02
CA SER A 93 7.87 10.66 1.50
C SER A 93 7.86 10.78 3.02
N ARG A 94 7.69 9.64 3.69
CA ARG A 94 7.54 9.53 5.13
C ARG A 94 8.91 9.19 5.73
N PRO A 95 9.50 10.07 6.55
CA PRO A 95 10.74 9.74 7.24
C PRO A 95 10.50 8.63 8.29
N PRO A 96 11.57 7.94 8.73
CA PRO A 96 11.48 7.01 9.85
C PRO A 96 10.77 7.63 11.06
N GLY A 97 9.81 6.91 11.63
CA GLY A 97 9.04 7.31 12.80
C GLY A 97 7.83 8.20 12.52
N GLU A 98 7.56 8.58 11.26
CA GLU A 98 6.33 9.31 10.94
C GLU A 98 5.10 8.43 11.13
N VAL A 99 4.22 8.87 12.03
CA VAL A 99 2.97 8.19 12.33
C VAL A 99 1.95 8.52 11.25
N HIS A 100 1.26 7.50 10.74
CA HIS A 100 0.26 7.64 9.69
C HIS A 100 -0.90 6.66 9.88
N GLY A 101 -2.03 6.95 9.27
CA GLY A 101 -3.29 6.22 9.46
C GLY A 101 -3.85 6.36 10.90
N PRO A 102 -4.89 5.60 11.29
CA PRO A 102 -5.61 4.61 10.51
C PRO A 102 -6.13 5.16 9.19
N PHE A 103 -6.26 4.26 8.23
CA PHE A 103 -6.71 4.57 6.90
C PHE A 103 -8.17 4.16 6.70
N ARG A 104 -8.91 5.00 5.96
CA ARG A 104 -10.26 4.66 5.48
C ARG A 104 -10.34 4.87 3.97
N SER A 105 -11.03 3.99 3.27
CA SER A 105 -11.34 4.18 1.86
C SER A 105 -12.81 3.90 1.58
N VAL A 106 -13.51 4.89 1.02
CA VAL A 106 -14.94 4.73 0.68
C VAL A 106 -15.09 3.93 -0.60
N ASP A 107 -14.43 4.38 -1.68
CA ASP A 107 -14.58 3.81 -3.02
C ASP A 107 -13.45 2.85 -3.43
N GLY A 108 -12.52 2.57 -2.50
CA GLY A 108 -11.30 1.80 -2.74
C GLY A 108 -10.10 2.68 -3.11
N CYS A 109 -8.91 2.10 -2.98
CA CYS A 109 -7.65 2.78 -3.24
C CYS A 109 -6.59 1.81 -3.75
N LEU A 110 -5.72 2.26 -4.64
CA LEU A 110 -4.52 1.54 -5.05
C LEU A 110 -3.31 2.44 -4.81
N VAL A 111 -2.36 1.94 -4.04
CA VAL A 111 -1.15 2.65 -3.62
C VAL A 111 0.07 1.86 -4.07
N LEU A 112 1.09 2.54 -4.59
CA LEU A 112 2.45 2.03 -4.70
C LEU A 112 3.22 2.47 -3.46
N GLU A 113 3.96 1.55 -2.84
CA GLU A 113 4.82 1.77 -1.67
C GLU A 113 6.17 1.05 -1.82
#